data_AF-A0A9N9FS34-F1
#
_entry.id   AF-A0A9N9FS34-F1
#
_cell.length_a   1.000
_cell.length_b   1.000
_cell.length_c   1.000
_cell.angle_alpha   90.00
_cell.angle_beta   90.00
_cell.angle_gamma   90.00
#
_symmetry.space_group_name_H-M   'P 1'
#
loop_
_entity.id
_entity.type
_entity.pdbx_description
1 polymer ?
#
loop_
_entity_poly.entity_id
_entity_poly.type
_entity_poly.pdbx_seq_one_letter_code
_entity_poly.pdbx_strand_id
1 'polypeptide(L)'
;MLRHMGCIEITPYNKNQSEFEFWTRSLDSDKDCETLQNLYNFSFIQPIPNQFCNQTKVFWNCIRESLNANKRGQNERRRILSIIANQFTYDEIKKNLNIASSDTINEACRYARLYGPGTECIEKPVLTRNKISQERLD
;
A
#
# COMPACT_ATOMS: atom_id res chain seq x y z
N MET A 1 -21.12 20.70 -21.88
CA MET A 1 -20.73 22.06 -21.45
C MET A 1 -19.68 22.68 -22.36
N LEU A 2 -18.47 22.10 -22.50
CA LEU A 2 -17.38 22.69 -23.30
C LEU A 2 -17.66 22.77 -24.81
N ARG A 3 -18.27 21.73 -25.43
CA ARG A 3 -18.71 21.81 -26.83
C ARG A 3 -19.66 22.97 -27.12
N HIS A 4 -20.52 23.34 -26.16
CA HIS A 4 -21.46 24.45 -26.31
C HIS A 4 -20.77 25.82 -26.19
N MET A 5 -19.54 25.85 -25.66
CA MET A 5 -18.69 27.04 -25.59
C MET A 5 -17.73 27.14 -26.80
N GLY A 6 -17.94 26.32 -27.84
CA GLY A 6 -17.10 26.27 -29.03
C GLY A 6 -15.78 25.51 -28.86
N CYS A 7 -15.62 24.73 -27.79
CA CYS A 7 -14.43 23.90 -27.62
C CYS A 7 -14.51 22.60 -28.43
N ILE A 8 -13.37 22.15 -28.94
CA ILE A 8 -13.18 20.87 -29.63
C ILE A 8 -12.34 19.94 -28.74
N GLU A 9 -12.75 18.67 -28.66
CA GLU A 9 -12.05 17.62 -27.92
C GLU A 9 -10.86 17.12 -28.76
N ILE A 10 -9.65 17.14 -28.18
CA ILE A 10 -8.38 16.82 -28.85
C ILE A 10 -7.53 15.81 -28.05
N THR A 11 -8.20 14.96 -27.27
CA THR A 11 -7.55 13.94 -26.44
C THR A 11 -6.74 12.95 -27.31
N PRO A 12 -5.42 12.79 -27.09
CA PRO A 12 -4.54 11.99 -27.97
C PRO A 12 -4.58 10.47 -27.68
N TYR A 13 -5.43 10.03 -26.76
CA TYR A 13 -5.55 8.64 -26.31
C TYR A 13 -7.02 8.20 -26.20
N ASN A 14 -7.25 6.88 -26.23
CA ASN A 14 -8.58 6.30 -26.09
C ASN A 14 -9.15 6.54 -24.69
N LYS A 15 -10.47 6.75 -24.60
CA LYS A 15 -11.20 6.93 -23.32
C LYS A 15 -11.06 5.74 -22.36
N ASN A 16 -10.71 4.56 -22.87
CA ASN A 16 -10.43 3.38 -22.05
C ASN A 16 -9.12 3.50 -21.26
N GLN A 17 -8.20 4.39 -21.68
CA GLN A 17 -6.92 4.60 -21.00
C GLN A 17 -7.01 5.60 -19.85
N SER A 18 -7.89 6.59 -19.95
CA SER A 18 -8.05 7.64 -18.96
C SER A 18 -9.37 8.40 -19.13
N GLU A 19 -9.90 8.87 -18.01
CA GLU A 19 -11.10 9.74 -17.94
C GLU A 19 -10.76 11.21 -18.22
N PHE A 20 -9.47 11.57 -18.25
CA PHE A 20 -9.05 12.95 -18.50
C PHE A 20 -9.13 13.29 -19.99
N GLU A 21 -9.81 14.39 -20.31
CA GLU A 21 -9.99 14.88 -21.68
C GLU A 21 -9.24 16.20 -21.91
N PHE A 22 -8.69 16.36 -23.11
CA PHE A 22 -8.08 17.61 -23.56
C PHE A 22 -9.02 18.35 -24.51
N TRP A 23 -9.14 19.66 -24.33
CA TRP A 23 -10.06 20.50 -25.07
C TRP A 23 -9.36 21.78 -25.53
N THR A 24 -9.57 22.18 -26.78
CA THR A 24 -9.08 23.46 -27.32
C THR A 24 -10.23 24.35 -27.76
N ARG A 25 -10.00 25.67 -27.76
CA ARG A 25 -10.86 26.68 -28.40
C ARG A 25 -10.17 27.32 -29.61
N SER A 26 -9.02 26.80 -30.02
CA SER A 26 -8.32 27.26 -31.21
C SER A 26 -9.20 27.08 -32.45
N LEU A 27 -9.12 28.04 -33.37
CA LEU A 27 -9.74 27.93 -34.69
C LEU A 27 -9.08 26.84 -35.54
N ASP A 28 -7.79 26.61 -35.31
CA ASP A 28 -6.98 25.58 -35.97
C ASP A 28 -6.70 24.48 -34.93
N SER A 29 -7.68 23.61 -34.73
CA SER A 29 -7.58 22.49 -33.78
C SER A 29 -6.65 21.38 -34.28
N ASP A 30 -6.36 21.33 -35.58
CA ASP A 30 -5.58 20.25 -36.20
C ASP A 30 -4.12 20.31 -35.74
N LYS A 31 -3.53 21.51 -35.66
CA LYS A 31 -2.18 21.70 -35.13
C LYS A 31 -2.07 21.36 -33.64
N ASP A 32 -3.08 21.74 -32.86
CA ASP A 32 -3.13 21.40 -31.43
C ASP A 32 -3.21 19.88 -31.26
N CYS A 33 -4.04 19.21 -32.08
CA CYS A 33 -4.19 17.76 -32.09
C CYS A 33 -2.87 17.06 -32.48
N GLU A 34 -2.21 17.49 -33.54
CA GLU A 34 -0.91 16.94 -33.98
C GLU A 34 0.18 17.13 -32.92
N THR A 35 0.24 18.32 -32.31
CA THR A 35 1.21 18.63 -31.25
C THR A 35 0.97 17.75 -30.03
N LEU A 36 -0.28 17.61 -29.56
CA LEU A 36 -0.62 16.72 -28.46
C LEU A 36 -0.33 15.25 -28.78
N GLN A 37 -0.61 14.81 -30.00
CA GLN A 37 -0.32 13.44 -30.44
C GLN A 37 1.19 13.17 -30.40
N ASN A 38 2.00 14.12 -30.87
CA ASN A 38 3.46 14.03 -30.80
C ASN A 38 3.96 13.98 -29.36
N LEU A 39 3.49 14.88 -28.49
CA LEU A 39 3.85 14.88 -27.07
C LEU A 39 3.47 13.58 -26.36
N TYR A 40 2.30 13.01 -26.70
CA TYR A 40 1.88 11.71 -26.20
C TYR A 40 2.79 10.58 -26.71
N ASN A 41 3.10 10.55 -28.01
CA ASN A 41 4.00 9.56 -28.59
C ASN A 41 5.42 9.63 -27.99
N PHE A 42 5.90 10.83 -27.67
CA PHE A 42 7.16 11.07 -26.98
C PHE A 42 7.10 10.85 -25.46
N SER A 43 5.97 10.38 -24.92
CA SER A 43 5.76 10.13 -23.49
C SER A 43 5.87 11.37 -22.59
N PHE A 44 5.78 12.57 -23.15
CA PHE A 44 5.68 13.82 -22.36
C PHE A 44 4.28 14.02 -21.76
N ILE A 45 3.26 13.42 -22.38
CA ILE A 45 1.89 13.39 -21.85
C ILE A 45 1.58 11.97 -21.42
N GLN A 46 1.20 11.81 -20.15
CA GLN A 46 0.70 10.55 -19.62
C GLN A 46 -0.82 10.64 -19.47
N PRO A 47 -1.59 9.64 -19.94
CA PRO A 47 -3.05 9.64 -19.81
C PRO A 47 -3.50 9.73 -18.35
N ILE A 48 -2.74 9.11 -17.46
CA ILE A 48 -2.95 9.15 -16.02
C ILE A 48 -1.75 9.91 -15.46
N PRO A 49 -1.93 11.16 -14.98
CA PRO A 49 -0.83 11.90 -14.38
C PRO A 49 -0.21 11.08 -13.23
N ASN A 50 1.12 11.12 -13.05
CA ASN A 50 1.82 10.32 -12.04
C ASN A 50 1.30 10.52 -10.60
N GLN A 51 0.68 11.66 -10.28
CA GLN A 51 -0.01 11.92 -9.01
C GLN A 51 -1.29 11.07 -8.82
N PHE A 52 -1.89 10.60 -9.90
CA PHE A 52 -3.05 9.70 -9.93
C PHE A 52 -2.67 8.23 -10.15
N CYS A 53 -1.43 7.93 -10.57
CA CYS A 53 -0.88 6.60 -10.34
C CYS A 53 -1.00 6.34 -8.85
N ASN A 54 -1.79 5.35 -8.47
CA ASN A 54 -2.09 5.06 -7.08
C ASN A 54 -0.87 4.35 -6.47
N GLN A 55 0.27 5.06 -6.40
CA GLN A 55 1.56 4.58 -5.90
C GLN A 55 1.38 4.01 -4.50
N THR A 56 0.50 4.63 -3.70
CA THR A 56 0.03 4.09 -2.42
C THR A 56 -0.59 2.70 -2.56
N LYS A 57 -1.52 2.49 -3.51
CA LYS A 57 -2.10 1.17 -3.78
C LYS A 57 -1.07 0.16 -4.27
N VAL A 58 -0.15 0.57 -5.15
CA VAL A 58 0.95 -0.29 -5.62
C VAL A 58 1.83 -0.71 -4.45
N PHE A 59 2.23 0.25 -3.62
CA PHE A 59 3.00 0.02 -2.40
C PHE A 59 2.32 -0.97 -1.45
N TRP A 60 1.04 -0.76 -1.15
CA TRP A 60 0.26 -1.68 -0.30
C TRP A 60 0.12 -3.08 -0.91
N ASN A 61 -0.04 -3.19 -2.23
CA ASN A 61 -0.04 -4.47 -2.93
C ASN A 61 1.31 -5.18 -2.81
N CYS A 62 2.43 -4.46 -3.00
CA CYS A 62 3.77 -5.03 -2.83
C CYS A 62 3.99 -5.55 -1.40
N ILE A 63 3.54 -4.82 -0.38
CA ILE A 63 3.58 -5.30 1.01
C ILE A 63 2.78 -6.60 1.14
N ARG A 64 1.54 -6.64 0.64
CA ARG A 64 0.70 -7.84 0.70
C ARG A 64 1.35 -9.03 0.02
N GLU A 65 1.88 -8.86 -1.18
CA GLU A 65 2.58 -9.90 -1.93
C GLU A 65 3.81 -10.39 -1.17
N SER A 66 4.60 -9.48 -0.60
CA SER A 66 5.77 -9.84 0.20
C SER A 66 5.40 -10.64 1.45
N LEU A 67 4.31 -10.28 2.14
CA LEU A 67 3.79 -11.02 3.30
C LEU A 67 3.33 -12.43 2.91
N ASN A 68 2.67 -12.58 1.76
CA ASN A 68 2.21 -13.87 1.24
C ASN A 68 3.37 -14.76 0.79
N ALA A 69 4.37 -14.18 0.10
CA ALA A 69 5.54 -14.89 -0.41
C ALA A 69 6.57 -15.22 0.68
N ASN A 70 6.49 -14.60 1.86
CA ASN A 70 7.43 -14.83 2.95
C ASN A 70 7.41 -16.30 3.40
N LYS A 71 8.52 -17.02 3.16
CA LYS A 71 8.72 -18.45 3.47
C LYS A 71 9.11 -18.72 4.93
N ARG A 72 9.46 -17.69 5.71
CA ARG A 72 10.01 -17.80 7.07
C ARG A 72 8.93 -17.89 8.16
N GLY A 73 7.71 -18.25 7.79
CA GLY A 73 6.63 -18.60 8.71
C GLY A 73 5.90 -17.41 9.34
N GLN A 74 4.97 -17.72 10.26
CA GLN A 74 4.05 -16.73 10.84
C GLN A 74 4.74 -15.71 11.76
N ASN A 75 5.85 -16.07 12.41
CA ASN A 75 6.56 -15.19 13.34
C ASN A 75 7.10 -13.95 12.63
N GLU A 76 7.79 -14.11 11.51
CA GLU A 76 8.33 -12.97 10.79
C GLU A 76 7.25 -12.13 10.12
N ARG A 77 6.21 -12.76 9.57
CA ARG A 77 5.05 -12.03 9.03
C ARG A 77 4.44 -11.12 10.10
N ARG A 78 4.29 -11.62 11.32
CA ARG A 78 3.83 -10.86 12.48
C ARG A 78 4.78 -9.71 12.85
N ARG A 79 6.10 -9.90 12.79
CA ARG A 79 7.10 -8.83 13.03
C ARG A 79 7.01 -7.72 12.00
N ILE A 80 6.91 -8.05 10.71
CA ILE A 80 6.78 -7.05 9.65
C ILE A 80 5.45 -6.31 9.78
N LEU A 81 4.36 -7.06 10.01
CA LEU A 81 3.03 -6.48 10.18
C LEU A 81 2.95 -5.61 11.45
N SER A 82 3.71 -5.91 12.51
CA SER A 82 3.73 -5.11 13.74
C SER A 82 4.36 -3.73 13.54
N ILE A 83 5.31 -3.58 12.60
CA ILE A 83 5.86 -2.28 12.20
C ILE A 83 4.77 -1.40 11.60
N ILE A 84 3.97 -1.98 10.70
CA ILE A 84 2.87 -1.28 10.03
C ILE A 84 1.74 -0.97 11.03
N ALA A 85 1.38 -1.94 11.87
CA ALA A 85 0.37 -1.81 12.91
C ALA A 85 0.68 -0.75 13.97
N ASN A 86 1.96 -0.37 14.10
CA ASN A 86 2.37 0.71 14.98
C ASN A 86 2.11 2.11 14.40
N GLN A 87 2.02 2.23 13.06
CA GLN A 87 1.89 3.51 12.36
C GLN A 87 0.49 3.74 11.78
N PHE A 88 -0.26 2.67 11.49
CA PHE A 88 -1.55 2.73 10.83
C PHE A 88 -2.65 2.13 11.71
N THR A 89 -3.87 2.64 11.56
CA THR A 89 -5.04 2.10 12.25
C THR A 89 -5.44 0.74 11.70
N TYR A 90 -6.19 -0.01 12.50
CA TYR A 90 -6.74 -1.31 12.09
C TYR A 90 -7.53 -1.22 10.78
N ASP A 91 -8.39 -0.21 10.64
CA ASP A 91 -9.25 -0.04 9.46
C ASP A 91 -8.44 0.30 8.20
N GLU A 92 -7.39 1.12 8.33
CA GLU A 92 -6.47 1.42 7.23
C GLU A 92 -5.74 0.16 6.76
N ILE A 93 -5.22 -0.63 7.71
CA ILE A 93 -4.49 -1.87 7.40
C ILE A 93 -5.43 -2.89 6.75
N LYS A 94 -6.62 -3.08 7.30
CA LYS A 94 -7.62 -4.01 6.76
C LYS A 94 -8.03 -3.62 5.34
N LYS A 95 -8.31 -2.33 5.11
CA LYS A 95 -8.70 -1.80 3.80
C LYS A 95 -7.56 -1.92 2.78
N ASN A 96 -6.33 -1.55 3.16
CA ASN A 96 -5.22 -1.46 2.24
C ASN A 96 -4.56 -2.81 1.95
N LEU A 97 -4.42 -3.69 2.95
CA LEU A 97 -3.81 -5.02 2.79
C LEU A 97 -4.83 -6.12 2.48
N ASN A 98 -6.14 -5.84 2.48
CA ASN A 98 -7.21 -6.81 2.20
C ASN A 98 -7.01 -8.14 2.96
N ILE A 99 -6.54 -8.04 4.21
CA ILE A 99 -6.29 -9.21 5.05
C ILE A 99 -7.65 -9.71 5.52
N ALA A 100 -7.97 -10.97 5.20
CA ALA A 100 -9.26 -11.57 5.50
C ALA A 100 -9.49 -11.80 7.00
N SER A 101 -8.42 -12.04 7.77
CA SER A 101 -8.52 -12.32 9.22
C SER A 101 -8.24 -11.08 10.06
N SER A 102 -9.22 -10.70 10.88
CA SER A 102 -9.08 -9.72 11.95
C SER A 102 -8.00 -10.10 12.96
N ASP A 103 -7.80 -11.40 13.17
CA ASP A 103 -6.93 -11.93 14.22
C ASP A 103 -5.46 -11.64 13.91
N THR A 104 -5.07 -11.73 12.64
CA THR A 104 -3.70 -11.42 12.21
C THR A 104 -3.31 -9.97 12.50
N ILE A 105 -4.21 -9.03 12.26
CA ILE A 105 -3.96 -7.60 12.51
C ILE A 105 -3.93 -7.34 14.02
N ASN A 106 -4.90 -7.90 14.77
CA ASN A 106 -4.95 -7.77 16.22
C ASN A 106 -3.71 -8.33 16.91
N GLU A 107 -3.24 -9.50 16.47
CA GLU A 107 -2.02 -10.11 16.98
C GLU A 107 -0.78 -9.27 16.65
N ALA A 108 -0.71 -8.66 15.47
CA ALA A 108 0.38 -7.73 15.13
C ALA A 108 0.35 -6.45 15.99
N CYS A 109 -0.83 -5.88 16.24
CA CYS A 109 -0.99 -4.73 17.14
C CYS A 109 -0.57 -5.08 18.57
N ARG A 110 -1.00 -6.24 19.09
CA ARG A 110 -0.60 -6.72 20.41
C ARG A 110 0.90 -6.95 20.49
N TYR A 111 1.47 -7.54 19.45
CA TYR A 111 2.91 -7.79 19.37
C TYR A 111 3.71 -6.48 19.42
N ALA A 112 3.32 -5.47 18.63
CA ALA A 112 3.97 -4.16 18.64
C ALA A 112 3.97 -3.52 20.04
N ARG A 113 2.87 -3.67 20.79
CA ARG A 113 2.74 -3.15 22.16
C ARG A 113 3.58 -3.92 23.18
N LEU A 114 3.71 -5.24 23.02
CA LEU A 114 4.39 -6.10 23.99
C LEU A 114 5.91 -6.14 23.81
N TYR A 115 6.36 -6.25 22.56
CA TYR A 115 7.78 -6.47 22.25
C TYR A 115 8.41 -5.28 21.52
N GLY A 116 7.61 -4.35 21.02
CA GLY A 116 8.03 -3.33 20.08
C GLY A 116 7.76 -3.72 18.62
N PRO A 117 7.61 -2.75 17.71
CA PRO A 117 7.44 -3.01 16.28
C PRO A 117 8.69 -3.65 15.67
N GLY A 118 8.53 -4.74 14.92
CA GLY A 118 9.62 -5.41 14.18
C GLY A 118 10.64 -6.17 15.02
N THR A 119 10.58 -6.08 16.35
CA THR A 119 11.52 -6.73 17.26
C THR A 119 11.33 -8.23 17.30
N GLU A 120 12.29 -8.95 17.87
CA GLU A 120 12.14 -10.38 18.15
C GLU A 120 11.34 -10.59 19.43
N CYS A 121 10.63 -11.71 19.49
CA CYS A 121 9.92 -12.08 20.72
C CYS A 121 10.99 -12.41 21.75
N ILE A 122 10.93 -11.75 22.90
CA ILE A 122 11.80 -12.10 24.02
C ILE A 122 11.38 -13.49 24.49
N GLU A 123 12.31 -14.45 24.45
CA GLU A 123 12.05 -15.77 25.01
C GLU A 123 11.93 -15.64 26.53
N LYS A 124 10.87 -16.25 27.08
CA LYS A 124 10.67 -16.22 28.52
C LYS A 124 11.83 -16.95 29.19
N PRO A 125 12.49 -16.36 30.21
CA PRO A 125 13.55 -17.05 30.92
C PRO A 125 13.02 -18.34 31.55
N VAL A 126 13.81 -19.42 31.41
CA VAL A 126 13.49 -20.72 32.01
C VAL A 126 13.61 -20.57 33.54
N LEU A 127 12.49 -20.77 34.24
CA LEU A 127 12.47 -20.73 35.70
C LEU A 127 12.68 -22.14 36.26
N THR A 128 13.86 -22.39 36.81
CA THR A 128 14.15 -23.60 37.58
C THR A 128 13.79 -23.36 39.04
N ARG A 129 12.91 -24.19 39.61
CA ARG A 129 12.58 -24.15 41.05
C ARG A 129 13.11 -25.41 41.72
N ASN A 130 13.97 -25.24 42.72
CA ASN A 130 14.40 -26.33 43.57
C ASN A 130 13.43 -26.44 44.74
N LYS A 131 12.89 -27.65 44.96
CA LYS A 131 12.11 -27.95 46.15
C LYS A 131 13.09 -28.11 47.31
N ILE A 132 12.91 -27.33 48.37
CA ILE A 132 13.71 -27.51 49.60
C ILE A 132 13.27 -28.85 50.22
N SER A 133 14.21 -29.77 50.41
CA SER A 133 13.98 -31.01 51.13
C SER A 133 13.88 -30.74 52.63
N GLN A 134 13.05 -31.53 53.34
CA GLN A 134 12.81 -31.38 54.77
C GLN A 134 14.12 -31.37 55.60
N GLU A 135 15.13 -32.10 55.14
CA GLU A 135 16.48 -32.22 55.71
C GLU A 135 17.29 -30.91 55.74
N ARG A 136 16.82 -29.84 55.10
CA ARG A 136 17.47 -28.52 55.07
C ARG A 136 16.72 -27.46 55.89
N LEU A 137 15.70 -27.88 56.65
CA LEU A 137 14.89 -27.02 57.54
C LEU A 137 15.28 -27.15 59.02
N ASP A 138 16.23 -28.04 59.34
CA ASP A 138 16.89 -28.17 60.65
C ASP A 138 18.25 -27.44 60.65
#